data_AF-B7IZN5-F1
#
_entry.id   AF-B7IZN5-F1
#
_cell.length_a   1.000
_cell.length_b   1.000
_cell.length_c   1.000
_cell.angle_alpha   90.00
_cell.angle_beta   90.00
_cell.angle_gamma   90.00
#
_symmetry.space_group_name_H-M   'P 1'
#
loop_
_entity.id
_entity.type
_entity.pdbx_description
1 polymer ?
#
loop_
_entity_poly.entity_id
_entity_poly.type
_entity_poly.pdbx_seq_one_letter_code
_entity_poly.pdbx_strand_id
1 'polypeptide(L)'
;MGTITAQDKQVLLYQQTGISEPLVKEYENFLNKYYTLLTKDVINFKNYDIRCFLACYINNKGIIKNLKDGGFYSQESIKQAYKALNYLKWVFRNHTKDELRAELLIPFLLCARHYKPQGSSFKKYIYVSYKFNLKRLIDSMNQDLLDHKDMIYQNNYTDQNNEKGLEETLNKLESKNPSILEIEMSTGSELNHPSWVHGDVSQFPFNKLKSHERYILAKYYYEGYTDKEIARMIPYHSKSIHRIRKRIQMQLQDMLSKGELKCLRMQARTY
;
A
#
# COMPACT_ATOMS: atom_id res chain seq x y z
N MET A 1 3.44 -26.33 -20.78
CA MET A 1 3.12 -25.21 -21.69
C MET A 1 1.64 -24.90 -21.54
N GLY A 2 1.29 -23.81 -20.87
CA GLY A 2 -0.10 -23.40 -20.67
C GLY A 2 -0.65 -22.83 -21.96
N THR A 3 -1.81 -23.32 -22.38
CA THR A 3 -2.54 -22.84 -23.56
C THR A 3 -2.76 -21.33 -23.46
N ILE A 4 -2.15 -20.57 -24.37
CA ILE A 4 -2.48 -19.16 -24.58
C ILE A 4 -3.93 -19.16 -25.06
N THR A 5 -4.87 -18.89 -24.16
CA THR A 5 -6.27 -18.70 -24.53
C THR A 5 -6.33 -17.59 -25.56
N ALA A 6 -7.10 -17.79 -26.64
CA ALA A 6 -7.25 -16.84 -27.74
C ALA A 6 -7.64 -15.41 -27.31
N GLN A 7 -8.09 -15.25 -26.06
CA GLN A 7 -8.53 -14.01 -25.40
C GLN A 7 -7.40 -13.04 -25.01
N ASP A 8 -6.14 -13.48 -24.94
CA ASP A 8 -5.04 -12.57 -24.56
C ASP A 8 -4.26 -12.04 -25.79
N LYS A 9 -4.67 -12.41 -27.01
CA LYS A 9 -3.97 -12.03 -28.26
C LYS A 9 -3.88 -10.51 -28.44
N GLN A 10 -4.94 -9.78 -28.10
CA GLN A 10 -4.97 -8.32 -28.25
C GLN A 10 -4.06 -7.61 -27.23
N VAL A 11 -3.88 -8.20 -26.05
CA VAL A 11 -2.95 -7.67 -25.04
C VAL A 11 -1.51 -7.86 -25.49
N LEU A 12 -1.19 -9.04 -26.03
CA LEU A 12 0.13 -9.32 -26.59
C LEU A 12 0.42 -8.44 -27.82
N LEU A 13 -0.57 -8.23 -28.69
CA LEU A 13 -0.46 -7.30 -29.81
C LEU A 13 -0.15 -5.89 -29.31
N TYR A 14 -0.92 -5.38 -28.34
CA TYR A 14 -0.68 -4.07 -27.75
C TYR A 14 0.73 -3.95 -27.14
N GLN A 15 1.21 -4.98 -26.45
CA GLN A 15 2.57 -4.99 -25.88
C GLN A 15 3.67 -4.97 -26.95
N GLN A 16 3.43 -5.52 -28.14
CA GLN A 16 4.39 -5.58 -29.25
C GLN A 16 4.37 -4.34 -30.14
N THR A 17 3.18 -3.80 -30.43
CA THR A 17 3.00 -2.74 -31.44
C THR A 17 2.61 -1.40 -30.86
N GLY A 18 2.15 -1.36 -29.60
CA GLY A 18 1.58 -0.17 -28.96
C GLY A 18 0.16 0.18 -29.42
N ILE A 19 -0.39 -0.53 -30.43
CA ILE A 19 -1.73 -0.29 -30.98
C ILE A 19 -2.77 -0.76 -29.96
N SER A 20 -3.63 0.14 -29.50
CA SER A 20 -4.51 -0.10 -28.36
C SER A 20 -6.00 -0.20 -28.72
N GLU A 21 -6.39 0.28 -29.90
CA GLU A 21 -7.77 0.39 -30.36
C GLU A 21 -8.52 -0.96 -30.35
N PRO A 22 -7.94 -2.07 -30.84
CA PRO A 22 -8.62 -3.37 -30.81
C PRO A 22 -8.86 -3.87 -29.37
N LEU A 23 -7.89 -3.65 -28.48
CA LEU A 23 -7.96 -4.06 -27.08
C LEU A 23 -8.99 -3.21 -26.32
N VAL A 24 -8.98 -1.89 -26.53
CA VAL A 24 -9.93 -0.97 -25.89
C VAL A 24 -11.35 -1.30 -26.32
N LYS A 25 -11.59 -1.61 -27.60
CA LYS A 25 -12.90 -2.00 -28.12
C LYS A 25 -13.41 -3.30 -27.49
N GLU A 26 -12.55 -4.29 -27.26
CA GLU A 26 -12.92 -5.55 -26.60
C GLU A 26 -13.36 -5.33 -25.13
N TYR A 27 -12.70 -4.40 -24.43
CA TYR A 27 -12.94 -4.11 -23.01
C TYR A 27 -13.80 -2.86 -22.77
N GLU A 28 -14.47 -2.34 -23.79
CA GLU A 28 -15.29 -1.12 -23.70
C GLU A 28 -16.38 -1.25 -22.62
N ASN A 29 -17.05 -2.40 -22.55
CA ASN A 29 -18.05 -2.69 -21.52
C ASN A 29 -17.47 -2.66 -20.09
N PHE A 30 -16.21 -3.06 -19.92
CA PHE A 30 -15.52 -3.00 -18.64
C PHE A 30 -15.23 -1.56 -18.23
N LEU A 31 -14.82 -0.70 -19.17
CA LEU A 31 -14.54 0.72 -18.90
C LEU A 31 -15.84 1.52 -18.67
N ASN A 32 -16.87 1.23 -19.46
CA ASN A 32 -18.16 1.91 -19.40
C ASN A 32 -18.82 1.83 -18.02
N LYS A 33 -18.57 0.79 -17.22
CA LYS A 33 -19.11 0.72 -15.85
C LYS A 33 -18.53 1.81 -14.93
N TYR A 34 -17.23 2.12 -15.06
CA TYR A 34 -16.56 3.17 -14.28
C TYR A 34 -16.93 4.55 -14.82
N TYR A 35 -16.99 4.70 -16.15
CA TYR A 35 -17.49 5.93 -16.76
C TYR A 35 -18.93 6.23 -16.30
N THR A 36 -19.80 5.22 -16.28
CA THR A 36 -21.18 5.35 -15.79
C THR A 36 -21.23 5.71 -14.31
N LEU A 37 -20.35 5.14 -13.48
CA LEU A 37 -20.25 5.48 -12.06
C LEU A 37 -19.93 6.97 -11.87
N LEU A 38 -18.95 7.49 -12.61
CA LEU A 38 -18.47 8.87 -12.44
C LEU A 38 -19.43 9.91 -13.04
N THR A 39 -20.17 9.53 -14.08
CA THR A 39 -21.12 10.43 -14.75
C THR A 39 -22.52 10.42 -14.15
N LYS A 40 -23.01 9.29 -13.64
CA LYS A 40 -24.36 9.20 -13.06
C LYS A 40 -24.35 9.47 -11.56
N ASP A 41 -25.48 9.95 -11.04
CA ASP A 41 -25.66 10.20 -9.60
C ASP A 41 -26.05 8.95 -8.79
N VAL A 42 -26.26 7.81 -9.45
CA VAL A 42 -26.75 6.59 -8.80
C VAL A 42 -25.69 5.49 -8.84
N ILE A 43 -25.37 4.95 -7.66
CA ILE A 43 -24.46 3.81 -7.51
C ILE A 43 -25.19 2.51 -7.84
N ASN A 44 -24.67 1.75 -8.79
CA ASN A 44 -25.15 0.39 -9.03
C ASN A 44 -24.52 -0.60 -8.04
N PHE A 45 -25.17 -0.77 -6.88
CA PHE A 45 -24.75 -1.74 -5.86
C PHE A 45 -24.87 -3.20 -6.29
N LYS A 46 -25.45 -3.55 -7.44
CA LYS A 46 -25.41 -4.94 -7.93
C LYS A 46 -24.03 -5.30 -8.49
N ASN A 47 -23.27 -4.31 -8.97
CA ASN A 47 -21.97 -4.55 -9.59
C ASN A 47 -20.86 -4.69 -8.54
N TYR A 48 -20.26 -5.87 -8.45
CA TYR A 48 -19.19 -6.18 -7.49
C TYR A 48 -17.94 -5.28 -7.65
N ASP A 49 -17.58 -4.93 -8.88
CA ASP A 49 -16.39 -4.12 -9.16
C ASP A 49 -16.53 -2.71 -8.62
N ILE A 50 -17.70 -2.11 -8.84
CA ILE A 50 -18.03 -0.77 -8.36
C ILE A 50 -18.00 -0.75 -6.84
N ARG A 51 -18.58 -1.76 -6.18
CA ARG A 51 -18.53 -1.87 -4.71
C ARG A 51 -17.11 -1.99 -4.19
N CYS A 52 -16.30 -2.84 -4.81
CA CYS A 52 -14.91 -3.01 -4.43
C CYS A 52 -14.07 -1.76 -4.66
N PHE A 53 -14.31 -1.03 -5.73
CA PHE A 53 -13.62 0.23 -6.04
C PHE A 53 -14.00 1.33 -5.05
N LEU A 54 -15.29 1.53 -4.75
CA LEU A 54 -15.73 2.50 -3.75
C LEU A 54 -15.21 2.15 -2.35
N ALA A 55 -15.14 0.87 -2.02
CA ALA A 55 -14.57 0.40 -0.76
C ALA A 55 -13.09 0.77 -0.59
N CYS A 56 -12.35 1.07 -1.66
CA CYS A 56 -10.97 1.54 -1.55
C CYS A 56 -10.85 2.97 -0.98
N TYR A 57 -11.95 3.72 -0.87
CA TYR A 57 -11.99 5.08 -0.33
C TYR A 57 -12.66 5.16 1.06
N ILE A 58 -12.95 4.00 1.66
CA ILE A 58 -13.64 3.90 2.96
C ILE A 58 -12.67 3.28 3.96
N ASN A 59 -12.54 3.88 5.15
CA ASN A 59 -11.60 3.40 6.18
C ASN A 59 -12.22 2.35 7.11
N ASN A 60 -13.54 2.38 7.31
CA ASN A 60 -14.22 1.49 8.25
C ASN A 60 -14.29 0.05 7.69
N LYS A 61 -13.54 -0.87 8.32
CA LYS A 61 -13.47 -2.29 7.93
C LYS A 61 -14.82 -3.00 7.90
N GLY A 62 -15.75 -2.65 8.80
CA GLY A 62 -17.09 -3.22 8.83
C GLY A 62 -17.90 -2.84 7.59
N ILE A 63 -17.81 -1.57 7.19
CA ILE A 63 -18.49 -1.05 6.00
C ILE A 63 -17.87 -1.61 4.71
N ILE A 64 -16.54 -1.70 4.65
CA ILE A 64 -15.82 -2.33 3.52
C ILE A 64 -16.31 -3.77 3.32
N LYS A 65 -16.39 -4.55 4.41
CA LYS A 65 -16.85 -5.93 4.36
C LYS A 65 -18.30 -6.01 3.89
N ASN A 66 -19.19 -5.20 4.46
CA ASN A 66 -20.61 -5.16 4.08
C ASN A 66 -20.82 -4.79 2.60
N LEU A 67 -20.04 -3.85 2.06
CA LEU A 67 -20.07 -3.50 0.63
C LEU A 67 -19.55 -4.63 -0.26
N LYS A 68 -18.50 -5.35 0.14
CA LYS A 68 -17.93 -6.44 -0.66
C LYS A 68 -18.82 -7.67 -0.71
N ASP A 69 -19.30 -8.12 0.45
CA ASP A 69 -20.05 -9.35 0.62
C ASP A 69 -21.42 -9.29 -0.10
N GLY A 70 -22.01 -8.09 -0.20
CA GLY A 70 -23.29 -7.87 -0.88
C GLY A 70 -24.51 -8.39 -0.09
N GLY A 71 -25.69 -8.38 -0.72
CA GLY A 71 -26.95 -8.80 -0.11
C GLY A 71 -27.76 -7.63 0.43
N PHE A 72 -27.48 -7.19 1.67
CA PHE A 72 -28.15 -6.06 2.31
C PHE A 72 -27.13 -5.04 2.82
N TYR A 73 -27.33 -3.79 2.42
CA TYR A 73 -26.45 -2.68 2.81
C TYR A 73 -27.09 -1.90 3.95
N SER A 74 -26.33 -1.67 5.02
CA SER A 74 -26.76 -0.74 6.05
C SER A 74 -26.88 0.67 5.46
N GLN A 75 -27.77 1.50 6.01
CA GLN A 75 -27.89 2.90 5.61
C GLN A 75 -26.55 3.64 5.74
N GLU A 76 -25.74 3.27 6.73
CA GLU A 76 -24.39 3.80 6.91
C GLU A 76 -23.46 3.40 5.76
N SER A 77 -23.47 2.14 5.31
CA SER A 77 -22.67 1.70 4.17
C SER A 77 -23.03 2.43 2.88
N ILE A 78 -24.33 2.65 2.66
CA ILE A 78 -24.84 3.41 1.50
C ILE A 78 -24.33 4.85 1.57
N LYS A 79 -24.47 5.50 2.73
CA LYS A 79 -24.02 6.89 2.95
C LYS A 79 -22.52 7.04 2.70
N GLN A 80 -21.69 6.11 3.19
CA GLN A 80 -20.24 6.16 2.96
C GLN A 80 -19.88 5.90 1.49
N ALA A 81 -20.59 5.00 0.80
CA ALA A 81 -20.40 4.79 -0.62
C ALA A 81 -20.72 6.05 -1.46
N TYR A 82 -21.80 6.76 -1.13
CA TYR A 82 -22.11 8.05 -1.76
C TYR A 82 -21.10 9.14 -1.40
N LYS A 83 -20.57 9.16 -0.17
CA LYS A 83 -19.48 10.06 0.21
C LYS A 83 -18.24 9.82 -0.66
N ALA A 84 -17.86 8.57 -0.88
CA ALA A 84 -16.77 8.21 -1.79
C ALA A 84 -17.06 8.61 -3.24
N LEU A 85 -18.29 8.41 -3.73
CA LEU A 85 -18.68 8.85 -5.07
C LEU A 85 -18.58 10.37 -5.24
N ASN A 86 -19.06 11.14 -4.27
CA ASN A 86 -19.00 12.60 -4.32
C ASN A 86 -17.56 13.11 -4.31
N TYR A 87 -16.67 12.47 -3.55
CA TYR A 87 -15.25 12.74 -3.61
C TYR A 87 -14.67 12.48 -5.01
N LEU A 88 -14.96 11.32 -5.61
CA LEU A 88 -14.50 11.00 -6.96
C LEU A 88 -14.98 12.02 -7.99
N LYS A 89 -16.25 12.41 -7.93
CA LYS A 89 -16.81 13.45 -8.80
C LYS A 89 -16.15 14.80 -8.61
N TRP A 90 -15.81 15.14 -7.38
CA TRP A 90 -15.10 16.37 -7.08
C TRP A 90 -13.71 16.38 -7.71
N VAL A 91 -12.97 15.26 -7.70
CA VAL A 91 -11.67 15.15 -8.37
C VAL A 91 -11.82 15.37 -9.88
N PHE A 92 -12.80 14.72 -10.51
CA PHE A 92 -13.02 14.82 -11.95
C PHE A 92 -13.89 16.02 -12.39
N ARG A 93 -14.23 16.95 -11.50
CA ARG A 93 -15.22 18.02 -11.79
C ARG A 93 -14.83 18.93 -12.96
N ASN A 94 -13.53 19.08 -13.20
CA ASN A 94 -12.99 19.93 -14.27
C ASN A 94 -12.75 19.16 -15.58
N HIS A 95 -12.97 17.84 -15.60
CA HIS A 95 -12.71 17.02 -16.76
C HIS A 95 -13.90 17.02 -17.71
N THR A 96 -13.63 17.17 -19.00
CA THR A 96 -14.63 16.91 -20.05
C THR A 96 -14.96 15.43 -20.13
N LYS A 97 -16.04 15.06 -20.85
CA LYS A 97 -16.42 13.65 -21.02
C LYS A 97 -15.34 12.83 -21.72
N ASP A 98 -14.62 13.43 -22.66
CA ASP A 98 -13.57 12.74 -23.41
C ASP A 98 -12.27 12.66 -22.61
N GLU A 99 -11.93 13.70 -21.83
CA GLU A 99 -10.85 13.63 -20.84
C GLU A 99 -11.13 12.53 -19.81
N LEU A 100 -12.35 12.45 -19.28
CA LEU A 100 -12.73 11.39 -18.33
C LEU A 100 -12.53 9.99 -18.92
N ARG A 101 -12.82 9.80 -20.20
CA ARG A 101 -12.56 8.53 -20.89
C ARG A 101 -11.07 8.27 -21.02
N ALA A 102 -10.28 9.28 -21.38
CA ALA A 102 -8.82 9.18 -21.44
C ALA A 102 -8.23 8.79 -20.07
N GLU A 103 -8.70 9.42 -18.99
CA GLU A 103 -8.25 9.11 -17.62
C GLU A 103 -8.58 7.68 -17.19
N LEU A 104 -9.70 7.12 -17.64
CA LEU A 104 -10.03 5.71 -17.40
C LEU A 104 -9.20 4.75 -18.28
N LEU A 105 -8.76 5.21 -19.45
CA LEU A 105 -7.93 4.41 -20.36
C LEU A 105 -6.49 4.26 -19.85
N ILE A 106 -5.91 5.29 -19.25
CA ILE A 106 -4.53 5.26 -18.71
C ILE A 106 -4.29 4.05 -17.79
N PRO A 107 -5.05 3.83 -16.70
CA PRO A 107 -4.82 2.69 -15.80
C PRO A 107 -5.15 1.35 -16.46
N PHE A 108 -6.03 1.33 -17.47
CA PHE A 108 -6.35 0.13 -18.25
C PHE A 108 -5.15 -0.29 -19.11
N LEU A 109 -4.58 0.65 -19.87
CA LEU A 109 -3.41 0.41 -20.71
C LEU A 109 -2.17 0.10 -19.88
N LEU A 110 -2.03 0.73 -18.71
CA LEU A 110 -0.99 0.38 -17.74
C LEU A 110 -1.12 -1.08 -17.27
N CYS A 111 -2.34 -1.54 -16.97
CA CYS A 111 -2.59 -2.94 -16.66
C CYS A 111 -2.22 -3.86 -17.84
N ALA A 112 -2.60 -3.50 -19.06
CA ALA A 112 -2.28 -4.27 -20.27
C ALA A 112 -0.76 -4.36 -20.50
N ARG A 113 -0.03 -3.25 -20.31
CA ARG A 113 1.42 -3.21 -20.45
C ARG A 113 2.15 -4.09 -19.44
N HIS A 114 1.66 -4.14 -18.19
CA HIS A 114 2.29 -4.94 -17.13
C HIS A 114 1.81 -6.38 -17.05
N TYR A 115 0.77 -6.74 -17.79
CA TYR A 115 0.25 -8.10 -17.78
C TYR A 115 1.30 -9.11 -18.27
N LYS A 116 1.54 -10.13 -17.45
CA LYS A 116 2.36 -11.29 -17.81
C LYS A 116 1.50 -12.54 -17.67
N PRO A 117 1.49 -13.44 -18.66
CA PRO A 117 0.72 -14.68 -18.58
C PRO A 117 1.32 -15.61 -17.52
N GLN A 118 0.78 -15.55 -16.31
CA GLN A 118 1.18 -16.37 -15.14
C GLN A 118 0.09 -17.37 -14.75
N GLY A 119 -0.63 -17.93 -15.73
CA GLY A 119 -1.70 -18.91 -15.51
C GLY A 119 -3.09 -18.32 -15.25
N SER A 120 -3.24 -17.00 -15.26
CA SER A 120 -4.53 -16.30 -15.22
C SER A 120 -4.71 -15.42 -16.44
N SER A 121 -5.88 -15.42 -17.08
CA SER A 121 -6.18 -14.56 -18.24
C SER A 121 -6.14 -13.07 -17.90
N PHE A 122 -5.95 -12.21 -18.90
CA PHE A 122 -5.92 -10.76 -18.72
C PHE A 122 -7.22 -10.25 -18.07
N LYS A 123 -8.36 -10.82 -18.46
CA LYS A 123 -9.67 -10.54 -17.85
C LYS A 123 -9.71 -10.78 -16.34
N LYS A 124 -9.05 -11.82 -15.83
CA LYS A 124 -8.97 -12.06 -14.37
C LYS A 124 -8.01 -11.08 -13.70
N TYR A 125 -6.87 -10.83 -14.34
CA TYR A 125 -5.87 -9.88 -13.85
C TYR A 125 -6.47 -8.48 -13.68
N ILE A 126 -7.10 -7.94 -14.73
CA ILE A 126 -7.66 -6.59 -14.73
C ILE A 126 -8.78 -6.42 -13.71
N TYR A 127 -9.57 -7.47 -13.45
CA TYR A 127 -10.62 -7.46 -12.43
C TYR A 127 -10.07 -7.19 -11.02
N VAL A 128 -8.86 -7.67 -10.75
CA VAL A 128 -8.19 -7.48 -9.47
C VAL A 128 -7.43 -6.15 -9.45
N SER A 129 -6.60 -5.90 -10.46
CA SER A 129 -5.58 -4.84 -10.45
C SER A 129 -6.12 -3.46 -10.84
N TYR A 130 -7.11 -3.37 -11.72
CA TYR A 130 -7.52 -2.09 -12.31
C TYR A 130 -7.99 -1.07 -11.26
N LYS A 131 -8.81 -1.50 -10.29
CA LYS A 131 -9.33 -0.61 -9.24
C LYS A 131 -8.24 0.07 -8.42
N PHE A 132 -7.11 -0.61 -8.21
CA PHE A 132 -5.97 -0.08 -7.47
C PHE A 132 -5.15 0.88 -8.33
N ASN A 133 -4.94 0.55 -9.61
CA ASN A 133 -4.27 1.45 -10.55
C ASN A 133 -5.08 2.74 -10.77
N LEU A 134 -6.41 2.63 -10.89
CA LEU A 134 -7.29 3.80 -11.00
C LEU A 134 -7.26 4.64 -9.71
N LYS A 135 -7.28 4.01 -8.54
CA LYS A 135 -7.11 4.75 -7.27
C LYS A 135 -5.77 5.50 -7.23
N ARG A 136 -4.68 4.85 -7.62
CA ARG A 136 -3.34 5.46 -7.63
C ARG A 136 -3.29 6.70 -8.52
N LEU A 137 -3.88 6.63 -9.71
CA LEU A 137 -3.99 7.78 -10.60
C LEU A 137 -4.80 8.93 -9.95
N ILE A 138 -5.91 8.61 -9.30
CA ILE A 138 -6.74 9.60 -8.60
C ILE A 138 -5.99 10.20 -7.42
N ASP A 139 -5.24 9.40 -6.66
CA ASP A 139 -4.43 9.87 -5.54
C ASP A 139 -3.31 10.80 -6.04
N SER A 140 -2.66 10.49 -7.18
CA SER A 140 -1.61 11.35 -7.76
C SER A 140 -2.17 12.68 -8.25
N MET A 141 -3.33 12.69 -8.92
CA MET A 141 -4.01 13.93 -9.31
C MET A 141 -4.30 14.83 -8.10
N ASN A 142 -4.60 14.24 -6.94
CA ASN A 142 -4.83 15.01 -5.72
C ASN A 142 -3.54 15.55 -5.10
N GLN A 143 -2.43 14.82 -5.20
CA GLN A 143 -1.12 15.32 -4.76
C GLN A 143 -0.70 16.51 -5.63
N ASP A 144 -0.83 16.43 -6.95
CA ASP A 144 -0.54 17.54 -7.86
C ASP A 144 -1.44 18.76 -7.58
N LEU A 145 -2.70 18.53 -7.21
CA LEU A 145 -3.63 19.59 -6.76
C LEU A 145 -3.27 20.21 -5.41
N LEU A 146 -2.56 19.49 -4.54
CA LEU A 146 -2.10 19.96 -3.23
C LEU A 146 -0.75 20.70 -3.36
N ASP A 147 0.16 20.21 -4.20
CA ASP A 147 1.45 20.84 -4.48
C ASP A 147 1.29 22.17 -5.25
N HIS A 148 0.22 22.32 -6.04
CA HIS A 148 -0.18 23.61 -6.62
C HIS A 148 -1.05 24.49 -5.69
N LYS A 149 -1.38 24.01 -4.48
CA LYS A 149 -2.24 24.67 -3.48
C LYS A 149 -1.52 25.07 -2.19
N ASP A 150 -0.22 25.37 -2.28
CA ASP A 150 0.45 26.18 -1.26
C ASP A 150 -0.10 27.63 -1.17
N MET A 151 -1.18 27.94 -1.89
CA MET A 151 -2.18 28.92 -1.46
C MET A 151 -3.56 28.27 -1.21
N ILE A 152 -3.82 28.05 0.09
CA ILE A 152 -5.14 27.98 0.74
C ILE A 152 -5.92 26.65 0.56
N TYR A 153 -5.75 25.73 1.50
CA TYR A 153 -6.75 25.32 2.52
C TYR A 153 -6.22 24.11 3.29
N GLN A 154 -5.81 24.31 4.55
CA GLN A 154 -5.66 23.21 5.51
C GLN A 154 -7.02 22.56 5.71
N ASN A 155 -7.15 21.29 5.30
CA ASN A 155 -8.25 20.44 5.73
C ASN A 155 -7.67 19.22 6.44
N ASN A 156 -7.92 19.16 7.74
CA ASN A 156 -7.50 18.12 8.67
C ASN A 156 -8.16 16.77 8.34
N TYR A 157 -7.64 16.01 7.36
CA TYR A 157 -7.98 14.60 7.14
C TYR A 157 -6.86 13.86 6.40
N THR A 158 -5.79 13.50 7.10
CA THR A 158 -4.85 12.45 6.67
C THR A 158 -4.53 11.56 7.86
N ASP A 159 -5.19 10.41 7.92
CA ASP A 159 -4.93 9.35 8.89
C ASP A 159 -3.89 8.39 8.28
N GLN A 160 -2.69 8.41 8.84
CA GLN A 160 -1.42 7.85 8.35
C GLN A 160 -1.32 6.31 8.37
N ASN A 161 -2.41 5.57 8.20
CA ASN A 161 -2.46 4.15 8.57
C ASN A 161 -2.68 3.13 7.43
N ASN A 162 -2.70 3.54 6.16
CA ASN A 162 -2.94 2.62 5.03
C ASN A 162 -1.75 2.44 4.06
N GLU A 163 -0.62 3.10 4.28
CA GLU A 163 0.55 3.00 3.37
C GLU A 163 1.35 1.70 3.54
N LYS A 164 1.39 1.13 4.75
CA LYS A 164 2.31 0.01 5.09
C LYS A 164 1.91 -1.38 4.55
N GLY A 165 0.74 -1.55 3.95
CA GLY A 165 0.28 -2.85 3.45
C GLY A 165 0.54 -3.12 1.97
N LEU A 166 0.79 -2.07 1.19
CA LEU A 166 0.87 -2.17 -0.28
C LEU A 166 2.32 -2.34 -0.77
N GLU A 167 3.27 -1.73 -0.06
CA GLU A 167 4.70 -1.70 -0.37
C GLU A 167 5.37 -3.08 -0.28
N GLU A 168 4.92 -3.96 0.64
CA GLU A 168 5.36 -5.36 0.72
C GLU A 168 4.96 -6.21 -0.50
N THR A 169 3.93 -5.80 -1.25
CA THR A 169 3.43 -6.56 -2.40
C THR A 169 4.16 -6.17 -3.69
N LEU A 170 4.64 -4.93 -3.79
CA LEU A 170 5.41 -4.40 -4.92
C LEU A 170 6.90 -4.81 -4.85
N ASN A 171 7.50 -4.80 -3.65
CA ASN A 171 8.91 -5.15 -3.43
C ASN A 171 9.29 -6.62 -3.76
N LYS A 172 8.31 -7.53 -3.83
CA LYS A 172 8.54 -8.92 -4.25
C LYS A 172 8.62 -9.13 -5.77
N LEU A 173 8.23 -8.14 -6.57
CA LEU A 173 8.20 -8.24 -8.04
C LEU A 173 9.29 -7.41 -8.73
N GLU A 174 9.80 -6.36 -8.09
CA GLU A 174 10.84 -5.46 -8.65
C GLU A 174 12.29 -5.95 -8.45
N SER A 175 12.51 -6.97 -7.62
CA SER A 175 13.84 -7.48 -7.24
C SER A 175 14.60 -8.28 -8.33
N LYS A 176 14.36 -8.00 -9.63
CA LYS A 176 15.07 -8.68 -10.73
C LYS A 176 15.69 -7.80 -11.82
N ASN A 177 15.84 -6.48 -11.65
CA ASN A 177 16.74 -5.68 -12.51
C ASN A 177 17.42 -4.56 -11.72
N PRO A 178 18.75 -4.61 -11.52
CA PRO A 178 19.49 -3.64 -10.72
C PRO A 178 20.19 -2.64 -11.63
N SER A 179 19.67 -1.42 -11.76
CA SER A 179 20.46 -0.26 -12.15
C SER A 179 19.59 0.97 -12.06
N ILE A 180 20.08 1.99 -11.34
CA ILE A 180 19.48 3.32 -11.14
C ILE A 180 18.54 3.35 -9.94
N LEU A 181 19.11 3.63 -8.77
CA LEU A 181 18.78 4.76 -7.89
C LEU A 181 19.55 4.58 -6.58
N GLU A 182 20.67 5.28 -6.44
CA GLU A 182 21.25 5.56 -5.12
C GLU A 182 20.25 6.45 -4.38
N ILE A 183 19.59 5.89 -3.36
CA ILE A 183 18.72 6.63 -2.46
C ILE A 183 19.59 7.15 -1.32
N GLU A 184 19.77 8.47 -1.27
CA GLU A 184 20.25 9.15 -0.07
C GLU A 184 19.31 8.83 1.10
N MET A 185 19.85 8.18 2.13
CA MET A 185 19.10 7.81 3.32
C MET A 185 18.78 9.04 4.17
N SER A 186 17.51 9.18 4.57
CA SER A 186 17.14 10.09 5.66
C SER A 186 17.74 9.59 6.98
N THR A 187 18.55 10.42 7.62
CA THR A 187 19.13 10.17 8.94
C THR A 187 18.02 9.93 9.96
N GLY A 188 17.88 8.69 10.43
CA GLY A 188 16.86 8.32 11.42
C GLY A 188 16.05 7.05 11.13
N SER A 189 16.52 6.11 10.29
CA SER A 189 15.85 4.81 10.08
C SER A 189 16.78 3.58 10.12
N GLU A 190 18.03 3.75 10.54
CA GLU A 190 19.08 2.72 10.44
C GLU A 190 18.79 1.45 11.25
N LEU A 191 18.17 1.59 12.43
CA LEU A 191 17.91 0.46 13.34
C LEU A 191 16.68 -0.38 12.94
N ASN A 192 15.83 0.13 12.05
CA ASN A 192 14.70 -0.60 11.50
C ASN A 192 15.01 -1.21 10.13
N HIS A 193 16.20 -0.94 9.59
CA HIS A 193 16.60 -1.48 8.32
C HIS A 193 16.67 -3.02 8.40
N PRO A 194 16.17 -3.76 7.40
CA PRO A 194 16.25 -5.21 7.37
C PRO A 194 17.67 -5.73 7.64
N SER A 195 18.69 -5.05 7.11
CA SER A 195 20.10 -5.43 7.33
C SER A 195 20.56 -5.28 8.79
N TRP A 196 19.98 -4.40 9.60
CA TRP A 196 20.28 -4.34 11.03
C TRP A 196 19.55 -5.44 11.81
N VAL A 197 18.28 -5.67 11.49
CA VAL A 197 17.44 -6.72 12.12
C VAL A 197 17.99 -8.12 11.82
N HIS A 198 18.40 -8.38 10.57
CA HIS A 198 19.04 -9.64 10.16
C HIS A 198 20.48 -9.77 10.65
N GLY A 199 21.13 -8.64 10.97
CA GLY A 199 22.40 -8.60 11.68
C GLY A 199 23.60 -8.22 10.85
N ASP A 200 23.41 -8.04 9.55
CA ASP A 200 24.46 -7.71 8.57
C ASP A 200 25.19 -6.40 8.91
N VAL A 201 24.48 -5.43 9.51
CA VAL A 201 25.03 -4.12 9.93
C VAL A 201 24.99 -3.93 11.45
N SER A 202 24.61 -4.96 12.21
CA SER A 202 24.51 -4.85 13.66
C SER A 202 25.89 -4.90 14.31
N GLN A 203 26.23 -3.90 15.12
CA GLN A 203 27.49 -3.84 15.86
C GLN A 203 27.40 -4.58 17.20
N PHE A 204 28.56 -4.93 17.78
CA PHE A 204 28.63 -5.45 19.14
C PHE A 204 28.06 -4.42 20.13
N PRO A 205 27.19 -4.81 21.09
CA PRO A 205 26.85 -6.18 21.52
C PRO A 205 25.64 -6.82 20.79
N PHE A 206 24.94 -6.07 19.95
CA PHE A 206 23.68 -6.49 19.33
C PHE A 206 23.86 -7.55 18.24
N ASN A 207 25.06 -7.70 17.69
CA ASN A 207 25.39 -8.78 16.73
C ASN A 207 25.21 -10.20 17.29
N LYS A 208 25.34 -10.37 18.61
CA LYS A 208 25.14 -11.67 19.29
C LYS A 208 23.66 -12.03 19.46
N LEU A 209 22.75 -11.09 19.25
CA LEU A 209 21.32 -11.31 19.39
C LEU A 209 20.74 -11.96 18.13
N LYS A 210 19.68 -12.76 18.32
CA LYS A 210 18.92 -13.33 17.21
C LYS A 210 18.10 -12.24 16.51
N SER A 211 17.74 -12.47 15.25
CA SER A 211 17.05 -11.45 14.45
C SER A 211 15.71 -11.00 15.05
N HIS A 212 14.95 -11.92 15.66
CA HIS A 212 13.70 -11.57 16.35
C HIS A 212 13.93 -10.79 17.66
N GLU A 213 15.05 -11.00 18.33
CA GLU A 213 15.42 -10.26 19.55
C GLU A 213 15.82 -8.82 19.20
N ARG A 214 16.60 -8.63 18.14
CA ARG A 214 16.92 -7.30 17.59
C ARG A 214 15.68 -6.55 17.15
N TYR A 215 14.77 -7.24 16.43
CA TYR A 215 13.50 -6.68 16.02
C TYR A 215 12.69 -6.15 17.22
N ILE A 216 12.57 -6.95 18.29
CA ILE A 216 11.87 -6.55 19.51
C ILE A 216 12.50 -5.30 20.13
N LEU A 217 13.84 -5.21 20.16
CA LEU A 217 14.54 -4.04 20.71
C LEU A 217 14.33 -2.78 19.87
N ALA A 218 14.43 -2.87 18.55
CA ALA A 218 14.18 -1.74 17.65
C ALA A 218 12.75 -1.24 17.82
N LYS A 219 11.75 -2.13 17.78
CA LYS A 219 10.35 -1.74 17.95
C LYS A 219 10.07 -1.10 19.31
N TYR A 220 10.66 -1.60 20.39
CA TYR A 220 10.40 -1.09 21.73
C TYR A 220 11.16 0.21 22.05
N TYR A 221 12.48 0.23 21.83
CA TYR A 221 13.34 1.33 22.27
C TYR A 221 13.52 2.43 21.23
N TYR A 222 13.39 2.10 19.94
CA TYR A 222 13.55 3.08 18.87
C TYR A 222 12.20 3.65 18.41
N GLU A 223 11.21 2.78 18.15
CA GLU A 223 9.89 3.20 17.67
C GLU A 223 8.86 3.43 18.80
N GLY A 224 9.19 3.11 20.05
CA GLY A 224 8.33 3.38 21.21
C GLY A 224 7.10 2.48 21.37
N TYR A 225 7.04 1.33 20.68
CA TYR A 225 5.91 0.41 20.78
C TYR A 225 5.86 -0.30 22.14
N THR A 226 4.64 -0.64 22.57
CA THR A 226 4.41 -1.44 23.76
C THR A 226 4.60 -2.94 23.51
N ASP A 227 4.91 -3.71 24.56
CA ASP A 227 5.04 -5.18 24.49
C ASP A 227 3.77 -5.86 23.91
N LYS A 228 2.59 -5.24 24.07
CA LYS A 228 1.31 -5.71 23.50
C LYS A 228 1.17 -5.43 22.01
N GLU A 229 1.66 -4.30 21.54
CA GLU A 229 1.63 -3.94 20.12
C GLU A 229 2.62 -4.77 19.33
N ILE A 230 3.81 -5.00 19.88
CA ILE A 230 4.82 -5.89 19.30
C ILE A 230 4.26 -7.33 19.20
N ALA A 231 3.51 -7.80 20.20
CA ALA A 231 2.86 -9.13 20.18
C ALA A 231 1.83 -9.31 19.06
N ARG A 232 1.31 -8.21 18.48
CA ARG A 232 0.42 -8.27 17.31
C ARG A 232 1.20 -8.38 16.00
N MET A 233 2.48 -8.01 16.00
CA MET A 233 3.34 -8.00 14.81
C MET A 233 4.13 -9.30 14.63
N ILE A 234 4.46 -10.00 15.73
CA ILE A 234 5.21 -11.26 15.71
C ILE A 234 4.44 -12.36 16.44
N PRO A 235 4.65 -13.65 16.11
CA PRO A 235 3.92 -14.78 16.70
C PRO A 235 4.40 -15.10 18.13
N TYR A 236 4.49 -14.10 18.99
CA TYR A 236 4.86 -14.21 20.39
C TYR A 236 3.82 -13.55 21.27
N HIS A 237 3.55 -14.16 22.42
CA HIS A 237 2.73 -13.54 23.43
C HIS A 237 3.45 -12.32 24.05
N SER A 238 2.70 -11.28 24.43
CA SER A 238 3.25 -10.04 25.03
C SER A 238 4.15 -10.29 26.24
N LYS A 239 3.77 -11.23 27.12
CA LYS A 239 4.60 -11.67 28.25
C LYS A 239 5.94 -12.30 27.80
N SER A 240 5.96 -13.01 26.66
CA SER A 240 7.19 -13.59 26.12
C SER A 240 8.12 -12.50 25.59
N ILE A 241 7.57 -11.50 24.89
CA ILE A 241 8.32 -10.32 24.42
C ILE A 241 8.93 -9.57 25.61
N HIS A 242 8.14 -9.34 26.66
CA HIS A 242 8.62 -8.73 27.90
C HIS A 242 9.80 -9.50 28.52
N ARG A 243 9.68 -10.83 28.64
CA ARG A 243 10.74 -11.70 29.17
C ARG A 243 12.01 -11.67 28.32
N ILE A 244 11.86 -11.72 27.00
CA ILE A 244 12.99 -11.64 26.05
C ILE A 244 13.71 -10.30 26.22
N ARG A 245 12.98 -9.19 26.24
CA ARG A 245 13.53 -7.84 26.44
C ARG A 245 14.24 -7.70 27.78
N LYS A 246 13.64 -8.19 28.86
CA LYS A 246 14.25 -8.14 30.20
C LYS A 246 15.51 -8.99 30.31
N ARG A 247 15.53 -10.16 29.70
CA ARG A 247 16.74 -11.00 29.63
C ARG A 247 17.87 -10.27 28.91
N ILE A 248 17.59 -9.66 27.75
CA ILE A 248 18.61 -8.92 26.99
C ILE A 248 19.08 -7.70 27.77
N GLN A 249 18.16 -6.96 28.41
CA GLN A 249 18.51 -5.84 29.28
C GLN A 249 19.46 -6.25 30.40
N MET A 250 19.18 -7.39 31.07
CA MET A 250 20.05 -7.93 32.11
C MET A 250 21.41 -8.36 31.57
N GLN A 251 21.47 -9.00 30.40
CA GLN A 251 22.73 -9.38 29.76
C GLN A 251 23.60 -8.15 29.43
N LEU A 252 22.99 -7.09 28.91
CA LEU A 252 23.71 -5.84 28.64
C LEU A 252 24.18 -5.15 29.93
N GLN A 253 23.39 -5.19 31.00
CA GLN A 253 23.79 -4.67 32.32
C GLN A 253 24.94 -5.47 32.94
N ASP A 254 24.93 -6.79 32.81
CA ASP A 254 26.01 -7.67 33.27
C ASP A 254 27.31 -7.41 32.49
N MET A 255 27.22 -7.28 31.16
CA MET A 255 28.36 -6.90 30.30
C MET A 255 28.90 -5.51 30.62
N LEU A 256 28.03 -4.56 30.98
CA LEU A 256 28.43 -3.24 31.45
C LEU A 256 29.13 -3.31 32.82
N SER A 257 28.63 -4.14 33.73
CA SER A 257 29.21 -4.34 35.07
C SER A 257 30.58 -5.02 35.02
N LYS A 258 30.79 -5.90 34.04
CA LYS A 258 32.07 -6.58 33.74
C LYS A 258 33.06 -5.70 32.97
N GLY A 259 32.66 -4.51 32.54
CA GLY A 259 33.50 -3.57 31.79
C GLY A 259 33.69 -3.92 30.31
N GLU A 260 32.93 -4.87 29.77
CA GLU A 260 33.00 -5.29 28.36
C GLU A 260 32.36 -4.26 27.41
N LEU A 261 31.49 -3.39 27.94
CA LEU A 261 30.85 -2.30 27.21
C LEU A 261 31.35 -0.94 27.71
N LYS A 262 32.12 -0.25 26.87
CA LYS A 262 32.58 1.11 27.13
C LYS A 262 31.48 2.09 26.70
N CYS A 263 30.62 2.52 27.62
CA CYS A 263 29.61 3.53 27.29
C CYS A 263 30.26 4.92 27.19
N LEU A 264 29.92 5.66 26.12
CA LEU A 264 30.15 7.11 26.08
C LEU A 264 29.26 7.72 27.18
N ARG A 265 29.86 8.43 28.14
CA ARG A 265 29.08 9.20 29.13
C ARG A 265 28.30 10.27 28.37
N MET A 266 26.99 10.09 28.21
CA MET A 266 26.14 11.21 27.79
C MET A 266 26.23 12.28 28.88
N GLN A 267 26.68 13.48 28.50
CA GLN A 267 26.67 14.63 29.40
C GLN A 267 25.23 14.83 29.89
N ALA A 268 25.07 14.86 31.21
CA ALA A 268 23.80 15.12 31.84
C ALA A 268 23.26 16.45 31.30
N ARG A 269 22.11 16.42 30.63
CA ARG A 269 21.33 17.63 30.39
C ARG A 269 20.82 18.07 31.75
N THR A 270 21.49 19.06 32.34
CA THR A 270 20.96 19.86 33.44
C THR A 270 19.64 20.50 32.99
N TYR A 271 18.69 20.43 33.93
CA TYR A 271 17.27 20.82 33.90
C TYR A 271 16.85 21.93 32.94
#